data_AF-A0A0F9QE76-F1
#
_entry.id   AF-A0A0F9QE76-F1
#
_cell.length_a   1.000
_cell.length_b   1.000
_cell.length_c   1.000
_cell.angle_alpha   90.00
_cell.angle_beta   90.00
_cell.angle_gamma   90.00
#
_symmetry.space_group_name_H-M   'P 1'
#
loop_
_entity.id
_entity.type
_entity.pdbx_description
1 polymer ?
#
loop_
_entity_poly.entity_id
_entity_poly.type
_entity_poly.pdbx_seq_one_letter_code
_entity_poly.pdbx_strand_id
1 'polypeptide(L)' 'MDEKEKEPMPKKSCMITLMFEIEDDAEALALKKVIDEHVKNIEKKRYNFQINER' A
#
# COMPACT_ATOMS: atom_id res chain seq x y z
N MET A 1 -28.52 -6.52 -19.91
CA MET A 1 -28.38 -7.26 -18.65
C MET A 1 -26.90 -7.52 -18.48
N ASP A 2 -26.22 -6.72 -17.67
CA ASP A 2 -24.86 -7.01 -17.21
C ASP A 2 -24.74 -6.44 -15.79
N GLU A 3 -25.47 -7.03 -14.86
CA GLU A 3 -25.19 -6.87 -13.43
C GLU A 3 -23.87 -7.59 -13.18
N LYS A 4 -22.75 -6.86 -13.28
CA LYS A 4 -21.48 -7.33 -12.73
C LYS A 4 -21.69 -7.54 -11.24
N GLU A 5 -21.81 -8.80 -10.84
CA GLU A 5 -21.83 -9.24 -9.44
C GLU A 5 -20.68 -8.54 -8.72
N LYS A 6 -21.03 -7.60 -7.83
CA LYS A 6 -20.04 -6.94 -6.98
C LYS A 6 -19.45 -8.02 -6.08
N GLU A 7 -18.19 -8.39 -6.34
CA GLU A 7 -17.48 -9.33 -5.49
C GLU A 7 -17.66 -8.94 -4.02
N PRO A 8 -17.96 -9.90 -3.12
CA PRO A 8 -18.24 -9.60 -1.73
C PRO A 8 -17.03 -8.86 -1.11
N MET A 9 -17.30 -7.70 -0.52
CA MET A 9 -16.26 -6.92 0.16
C MET A 9 -15.64 -7.78 1.29
N PRO A 10 -14.31 -7.77 1.43
CA PRO A 10 -13.64 -8.61 2.43
C PRO A 10 -14.17 -8.30 3.83
N LYS A 11 -14.50 -9.34 4.59
CA LYS A 11 -15.11 -9.22 5.93
C LYS A 11 -14.19 -8.58 6.98
N LYS A 12 -12.88 -8.50 6.70
CA LYS A 12 -11.85 -7.92 7.58
C LYS A 12 -10.78 -7.23 6.73
N SER A 13 -10.31 -6.08 7.20
CA SER A 13 -9.21 -5.32 6.60
C SER A 13 -8.12 -5.09 7.64
N CYS A 14 -6.86 -5.15 7.22
CA CYS A 14 -5.70 -4.75 8.02
C CYS A 14 -5.11 -3.47 7.42
N MET A 15 -4.88 -2.46 8.25
CA MET A 15 -4.24 -1.20 7.87
C MET A 15 -2.97 -1.03 8.70
N ILE A 16 -1.86 -0.74 8.03
CA ILE A 16 -0.56 -0.48 8.65
C ILE A 16 -0.11 0.89 8.15
N THR A 17 0.19 1.81 9.07
CA THR A 17 0.73 3.14 8.77
C THR A 17 2.10 3.26 9.42
N LEU A 18 3.12 3.58 8.60
CA LEU A 18 4.50 3.78 9.06
C LEU A 18 4.89 5.24 8.79
N MET A 19 5.43 5.91 9.80
CA MET A 19 6.03 7.24 9.70
C MET A 19 7.40 7.21 10.35
N PHE A 20 8.41 7.66 9.62
CA PHE A 20 9.80 7.72 10.03
C PHE A 20 10.45 8.87 9.26
N GLU A 21 11.55 9.39 9.80
CA GLU A 21 12.35 10.42 9.13
C GLU A 21 13.14 9.79 7.97
N ILE A 22 13.28 10.55 6.90
CA ILE A 22 14.08 10.19 5.72
C ILE A 22 15.07 11.34 5.45
N GLU A 23 16.26 11.00 4.98
CA GLU A 23 17.26 11.99 4.61
C GLU A 23 16.95 12.61 3.24
N ASP A 24 16.46 11.79 2.30
CA ASP A 24 16.13 12.19 0.95
C ASP A 24 15.09 11.26 0.27
N ASP A 25 14.59 11.68 -0.88
CA ASP A 25 13.59 10.95 -1.67
C ASP A 25 14.06 9.55 -2.09
N ALA A 26 15.36 9.34 -2.32
CA ALA A 26 15.88 8.05 -2.75
C ALA A 26 15.79 7.02 -1.63
N GLU A 27 15.97 7.44 -0.37
CA GLU A 27 15.75 6.58 0.79
C GLU A 27 14.27 6.15 0.88
N ALA A 28 13.34 7.09 0.69
CA ALA A 28 11.91 6.79 0.67
C ALA A 28 11.54 5.79 -0.44
N LEU A 29 12.12 5.96 -1.63
CA LEU A 29 11.93 5.05 -2.76
C LEU A 29 12.56 3.67 -2.53
N ALA A 30 13.69 3.60 -1.84
CA ALA A 30 14.33 2.34 -1.45
C ALA A 30 13.43 1.54 -0.50
N LEU A 31 12.85 2.18 0.53
CA LEU A 31 11.91 1.49 1.41
C LEU A 31 10.65 1.08 0.67
N LYS A 32 10.11 1.94 -0.19
CA LYS A 32 8.94 1.62 -1.01
C LYS A 32 9.16 0.33 -1.82
N LYS A 33 10.34 0.17 -2.44
CA LYS A 33 10.69 -1.07 -3.17
C LYS A 33 10.69 -2.30 -2.27
N VAL A 34 11.24 -2.20 -1.07
CA VAL A 34 11.25 -3.32 -0.10
C VAL A 34 9.82 -3.72 0.26
N ILE A 35 8.96 -2.74 0.56
CA ILE A 35 7.55 -3.00 0.88
C ILE A 35 6.84 -3.63 -0.32
N ASP A 36 7.00 -3.06 -1.52
CA ASP A 36 6.38 -3.55 -2.76
C ASP A 36 6.73 -5.02 -3.03
N GLU A 37 8.00 -5.40 -2.86
CA GLU A 37 8.46 -6.78 -3.02
C GLU A 37 7.83 -7.75 -2.01
N HIS A 38 7.62 -7.32 -0.77
CA HIS A 38 7.01 -8.16 0.27
C HIS A 38 5.49 -8.27 0.13
N VAL A 39 4.83 -7.22 -0.37
CA VAL A 39 3.38 -7.20 -0.55
C VAL A 39 2.93 -7.60 -1.96
N LYS A 40 3.84 -8.03 -2.84
CA LYS A 40 3.51 -8.35 -4.25
C LYS A 40 2.44 -9.43 -4.40
N ASN A 41 2.39 -10.38 -3.48
CA ASN A 41 1.45 -11.51 -3.51
C ASN A 41 0.12 -11.26 -2.75
N ILE A 42 -0.08 -10.07 -2.19
CA ILE A 42 -1.34 -9.75 -1.48
C ILE A 42 -2.42 -9.42 -2.51
N GLU A 43 -3.38 -10.32 -2.68
CA GLU A 43 -4.55 -10.11 -3.52
C GLU A 43 -5.42 -8.97 -3.00
N LYS A 44 -5.98 -8.16 -3.91
CA LYS A 44 -6.85 -7.01 -3.59
C LYS A 44 -6.21 -5.98 -2.63
N LYS A 45 -4.88 -5.87 -2.62
CA LYS A 45 -4.17 -4.88 -1.81
C LYS A 45 -4.54 -3.45 -2.20
N ARG A 46 -4.73 -2.60 -1.20
CA ARG A 46 -4.79 -1.14 -1.32
C ARG A 46 -3.78 -0.59 -0.33
N TYR A 47 -2.76 0.09 -0.84
CA TYR A 47 -1.81 0.80 0.00
C TYR A 47 -1.63 2.21 -0.54
N ASN A 48 -1.25 3.13 0.35
CA ASN A 48 -0.95 4.50 0.01
C ASN A 48 0.51 4.78 0.37
N PHE A 49 1.23 5.48 -0.49
CA PHE A 49 2.60 5.93 -0.24
C PHE A 49 2.60 7.46 -0.38
N GLN A 50 3.06 8.14 0.66
CA GLN A 50 3.11 9.59 0.73
C GLN A 50 4.43 10.00 1.39
N ILE A 51 5.17 10.88 0.72
CA ILE A 51 6.29 11.61 1.31
C ILE A 51 5.72 12.93 1.80
N ASN A 52 5.98 13.29 3.05
CA ASN A 52 5.58 14.56 3.61
C ASN A 52 6.82 15.41 3.81
N GLU A 53 6.90 16.53 3.10
CA GLU A 53 7.94 17.54 3.30
C GLU A 53 7.51 18.47 4.45
N ARG A 54 8.46 18.84 5.31
CA ARG A 54 8.24 19.76 6.43
C ARG A 54 8.60 21.19 6.05
#